data_AF-A0A841L765-F1
#
_entry.id   AF-A0A841L765-F1
#
_cell.length_a   1.000
_cell.length_b   1.000
_cell.length_c   1.000
_cell.angle_alpha   90.00
_cell.angle_beta   90.00
_cell.angle_gamma   90.00
#
_symmetry.space_group_name_H-M   'P 1'
#
loop_
_entity.id
_entity.type
_entity.pdbx_description
1 polymer ?
#
loop_
_entity_poly.entity_id
_entity_poly.type
_entity_poly.pdbx_seq_one_letter_code
_entity_poly.pdbx_strand_id
1 'polypeptide(L)' 'MEQFDRISIQEISKTDMLMIIKALEYTGENTNIPSFISLKNSIVKQLSELAETTEEEFLLYLQKK' A
#
# COMPACT_ATOMS: atom_id res chain seq x y z
N MET A 1 -23.08 -12.90 6.95
CA MET A 1 -21.65 -12.97 6.57
C MET A 1 -21.48 -12.03 5.42
N GLU A 2 -20.88 -10.86 5.64
CA GLU A 2 -20.55 -9.96 4.54
C GLU A 2 -19.61 -10.71 3.59
N GLN A 3 -20.02 -10.84 2.33
CA GLN A 3 -19.12 -11.25 1.27
C GLN A 3 -18.06 -10.16 1.19
N PHE A 4 -16.86 -10.47 1.67
CA PHE A 4 -15.70 -9.68 1.30
C PHE A 4 -15.65 -9.72 -0.23
N ASP A 5 -15.96 -8.60 -0.87
CA ASP A 5 -15.67 -8.38 -2.29
C ASP A 5 -14.14 -8.40 -2.43
N ARG A 6 -13.59 -9.62 -2.48
CA ARG A 6 -12.17 -9.85 -2.61
C ARG A 6 -11.82 -9.55 -4.06
N ILE A 7 -11.35 -8.34 -4.30
CA ILE A 7 -10.70 -7.99 -5.56
C ILE A 7 -9.40 -8.79 -5.61
N SER A 8 -9.31 -9.73 -6.55
CA SER A 8 -8.07 -10.45 -6.82
C SER A 8 -7.16 -9.55 -7.65
N ILE A 9 -6.00 -9.21 -7.08
CA ILE A 9 -4.94 -8.53 -7.81
C ILE A 9 -4.06 -9.63 -8.39
N GLN A 10 -4.19 -9.89 -9.69
CA GLN A 10 -3.50 -11.01 -10.34
C GLN A 10 -1.98 -10.84 -10.33
N GLU A 11 -1.48 -9.61 -10.49
CA GLU A 11 -0.08 -9.22 -10.33
C GLU A 11 0.02 -7.69 -10.47
N ILE A 12 0.58 -7.00 -9.47
CA ILE A 12 0.92 -5.57 -9.56
C ILE A 12 2.44 -5.47 -9.61
N SER A 13 2.97 -4.70 -10.57
CA SER A 13 4.41 -4.49 -10.65
C SER A 13 4.90 -3.69 -9.44
N LYS A 14 6.16 -3.88 -9.06
CA LYS A 14 6.82 -3.11 -8.00
C LYS A 14 6.65 -1.60 -8.17
N THR A 15 6.78 -1.13 -9.41
CA THR A 15 6.64 0.29 -9.77
C THR A 15 5.21 0.78 -9.58
N ASP A 16 4.22 0.01 -9.99
CA ASP A 16 2.81 0.36 -9.84
C ASP A 16 2.39 0.35 -8.37
N MET A 17 2.86 -0.62 -7.58
CA MET A 17 2.62 -0.64 -6.12
C MET A 17 3.19 0.61 -5.45
N LEU A 18 4.43 0.99 -5.79
CA LEU A 18 5.03 2.22 -5.28
C LEU A 18 4.23 3.46 -5.70
N MET A 19 3.73 3.49 -6.94
CA MET A 19 2.90 4.59 -7.44
C MET A 19 1.60 4.72 -6.65
N ILE A 20 0.91 3.60 -6.39
CA ILE A 20 -0.33 3.57 -5.59
C ILE A 20 -0.06 4.11 -4.18
N ILE A 21 0.98 3.62 -3.50
CA ILE A 21 1.34 4.07 -2.14
C ILE A 21 1.59 5.57 -2.12
N LYS A 22 2.36 6.10 -3.07
CA LYS A 22 2.63 7.55 -3.18
C LYS A 22 1.39 8.37 -3.50
N ALA A 23 0.50 7.86 -4.34
CA ALA A 23 -0.76 8.54 -4.67
C ALA A 23 -1.68 8.64 -3.44
N LEU A 24 -1.76 7.58 -2.62
CA LEU A 24 -2.52 7.59 -1.37
C LEU A 24 -1.94 8.57 -0.36
N GLU A 25 -0.61 8.57 -0.20
CA GLU A 25 0.10 9.52 0.66
C GLU A 25 -0.14 10.97 0.23
N TYR A 26 0.16 11.28 -1.04
CA TYR A 26 -0.04 12.62 -1.60
C TYR A 26 -1.50 13.08 -1.46
N THR A 27 -2.46 12.21 -1.77
CA THR A 27 -3.88 12.58 -1.66
C THR A 27 -4.28 12.84 -0.21
N GLY A 28 -3.87 11.99 0.72
CA GLY A 28 -4.18 12.16 2.15
C GLY A 28 -3.60 13.46 2.72
N GLU A 29 -2.34 13.78 2.39
CA GLU A 29 -1.67 15.00 2.83
C GLU A 29 -2.28 16.27 2.22
N ASN A 30 -2.71 16.23 0.96
CA ASN A 30 -3.20 17.42 0.25
C ASN A 30 -4.72 17.65 0.40
N THR A 31 -5.49 16.61 0.71
CA THR A 31 -6.95 16.72 0.88
C THR A 31 -7.41 16.74 2.33
N ASN A 32 -6.51 16.44 3.29
CA ASN A 32 -6.82 16.21 4.70
C ASN A 32 -7.87 15.11 4.93
N ILE A 33 -8.02 14.16 4.00
CA ILE A 33 -8.92 13.02 4.15
C ILE A 33 -8.12 11.86 4.78
N PRO A 34 -8.32 11.54 6.08
CA PRO A 34 -7.46 10.59 6.80
C PRO A 34 -7.56 9.15 6.30
N SER A 35 -8.66 8.80 5.62
CA SER A 35 -8.88 7.45 5.10
C SER A 35 -7.84 7.04 4.05
N PHE A 36 -7.26 7.98 3.30
CA PHE A 36 -6.19 7.69 2.34
C PHE A 36 -4.89 7.27 3.05
N ILE A 37 -4.50 7.99 4.10
CA ILE A 37 -3.34 7.64 4.92
C ILE A 37 -3.56 6.32 5.65
N SER A 38 -4.76 6.11 6.20
CA SER A 38 -5.12 4.84 6.84
C SER A 38 -5.03 3.68 5.85
N LEU A 39 -5.54 3.85 4.61
CA LEU A 39 -5.48 2.83 3.58
C LEU A 39 -4.03 2.53 3.17
N LYS A 40 -3.20 3.55 2.95
CA LYS A 40 -1.77 3.41 2.69
C LYS A 40 -1.11 2.55 3.77
N ASN A 41 -1.31 2.90 5.05
CA ASN A 41 -0.71 2.21 6.18
C ASN A 41 -1.19 0.75 6.26
N SER A 42 -2.49 0.51 6.06
CA SER A 42 -3.04 -0.85 6.03
C SER A 42 -2.46 -1.71 4.90
N ILE A 43 -2.22 -1.13 3.72
CA ILE A 43 -1.62 -1.84 2.57
C ILE A 43 -0.15 -2.17 2.89
N VAL A 44 0.64 -1.17 3.31
CA VAL A 44 2.06 -1.36 3.62
C VAL A 44 2.24 -2.44 4.68
N LYS A 45 1.48 -2.38 5.77
CA LYS A 45 1.52 -3.36 6.85
C LYS A 45 1.20 -4.78 6.37
N GLN A 46 0.09 -4.97 5.65
CA GLN A 46 -0.29 -6.31 5.17
C GLN A 46 0.72 -6.90 4.22
N LEU A 47 1.29 -6.08 3.32
CA LEU A 47 2.27 -6.55 2.35
C LEU A 47 3.64 -6.81 2.98
N SER A 48 4.06 -6.00 3.96
CA SER A 48 5.30 -6.25 4.70
C SER A 48 5.17 -7.52 5.55
N GLU A 49 4.02 -7.76 6.19
CA GLU A 49 3.73 -9.01 6.91
C GLU A 49 3.76 -10.21 5.97
N LEU A 50 3.14 -10.11 4.78
CA LEU A 50 3.16 -11.18 3.78
C LEU A 50 4.57 -11.48 3.23
N ALA A 51 5.42 -10.45 3.18
CA ALA A 51 6.80 -10.56 2.72
C ALA A 51 7.81 -10.84 3.87
N GLU A 52 7.32 -11.09 5.09
CA GLU A 52 8.13 -11.37 6.28
C GLU A 52 9.23 -10.32 6.55
N THR A 53 8.91 -9.05 6.32
CA THR A 53 9.83 -7.91 6.45
C THR A 53 9.18 -6.77 7.22
N THR A 54 9.98 -5.78 7.64
CA THR A 54 9.43 -4.57 8.26
C THR A 54 8.79 -3.64 7.23
N GLU A 55 7.89 -2.76 7.67
CA GLU A 55 7.28 -1.75 6.78
C GLU A 55 8.35 -0.85 6.12
N GLU A 56 9.41 -0.50 6.86
CA GLU A 56 10.52 0.31 6.36
C GLU A 56 11.32 -0.42 5.28
N GLU A 57 11.73 -1.66 5.54
CA GLU A 57 12.43 -2.49 4.56
C GLU A 57 11.59 -2.75 3.31
N PHE A 58 10.27 -2.96 3.48
CA PHE A 58 9.36 -3.13 2.35
C PHE A 58 9.30 -1.87 1.48
N LEU A 59 9.18 -0.69 2.09
CA LEU A 59 9.20 0.58 1.36
C LEU A 59 10.54 0.83 0.66
N LEU A 60 11.65 0.52 1.33
CA LEU A 60 12.99 0.59 0.72
C LEU A 60 13.13 -0.38 -0.45
N TYR A 61 12.61 -1.60 -0.30
CA TYR A 61 12.54 -2.57 -1.39
C TYR A 61 11.80 -1.95 -2.57
N LEU A 62 10.57 -1.44 -2.40
CA LEU A 62 9.78 -0.82 -3.46
C LEU A 62 10.49 0.34 -4.16
N GLN A 63 11.27 1.15 -3.43
CA GLN A 63 12.01 2.29 -3.97
C GLN A 63 13.29 1.93 -4.73
N LYS A 64 13.87 0.74 -4.47
CA LYS A 64 15.08 0.29 -5.13
C LYS A 64 14.83 0.05 -6.63
N LYS A 65 15.72 0.54 -7.50
CA LYS A 65 15.67 0.23 -8.94
C LYS A 65 16.01 -1.22 -9.22
#